data_AF-A0A6I1VX50-F1
#
_entry.id   AF-A0A6I1VX50-F1
#
_cell.length_a   1.000
_cell.length_b   1.000
_cell.length_c   1.000
_cell.angle_alpha   90.00
_cell.angle_beta   90.00
_cell.angle_gamma   90.00
#
_symmetry.space_group_name_H-M   'P 1'
#
loop_
_entity.id
_entity.type
_entity.pdbx_description
1 polymer ?
#
loop_
_entity_poly.entity_id
_entity_poly.type
_entity_poly.pdbx_seq_one_letter_code
_entity_poly.pdbx_strand_id
1 'polypeptide(L)'
;MDYQAERLGVIVDLAEQSMDIVQRFSNDPIGAGNIQTATGPIKNLKQVSADIKSDGEAVIDVAVTELIDTLKTDTTISALVVGLSDAQALAGQSADRAELAAEYATAMGKIYASTAIGLLPENTLSGQYFGVISPAATDDVIVYLNNAGVALDTGKRYSSGEVAKQLESGQFIKLGMV
;
A
#
# COMPACT_ATOMS: atom_id res chain seq x y z
N MET A 1 10.77 -82.53 -33.27
CA MET A 1 11.08 -81.12 -32.97
C MET A 1 12.19 -81.11 -31.93
N ASP A 2 13.25 -80.33 -32.16
CA ASP A 2 14.38 -80.25 -31.24
C ASP A 2 14.02 -79.30 -30.08
N TYR A 3 13.81 -79.87 -28.89
CA TYR A 3 13.46 -79.14 -27.67
C TYR A 3 14.49 -78.04 -27.33
N GLN A 4 15.76 -78.21 -27.71
CA GLN A 4 16.76 -77.18 -27.49
C GLN A 4 16.57 -75.98 -28.41
N ALA A 5 16.19 -76.20 -29.66
CA ALA A 5 15.90 -75.14 -30.62
C ALA A 5 14.66 -74.33 -30.21
N GLU A 6 13.62 -75.00 -29.70
CA GLU A 6 12.41 -74.33 -29.21
C GLU A 6 12.68 -73.46 -27.98
N ARG A 7 13.46 -73.97 -27.01
CA ARG A 7 13.88 -73.19 -25.84
C ARG A 7 14.74 -71.99 -26.20
N LEU A 8 15.64 -72.14 -27.17
CA LEU A 8 16.47 -71.03 -27.65
C LEU A 8 15.60 -69.95 -28.32
N GLY A 9 14.60 -70.34 -29.11
CA GLY A 9 13.65 -69.41 -29.72
C GLY A 9 12.94 -68.53 -28.68
N VAL A 10 12.37 -69.16 -27.65
CA VAL A 10 11.69 -68.42 -26.55
C VAL A 10 12.62 -67.45 -25.82
N ILE A 11 13.89 -67.82 -25.64
CA ILE A 11 14.88 -66.94 -24.98
C ILE A 11 15.22 -65.73 -25.85
N VAL A 12 15.36 -65.92 -27.16
CA VAL A 12 15.64 -64.83 -28.11
C VAL A 12 14.47 -63.86 -28.17
N ASP A 13 13.24 -64.36 -28.30
CA ASP A 13 12.03 -63.52 -28.33
C ASP A 13 11.89 -62.67 -27.07
N LEU A 14 12.16 -63.25 -25.89
CA LEU A 14 12.13 -62.53 -24.62
C LEU A 14 13.23 -61.47 -24.54
N ALA A 15 14.41 -61.74 -25.09
CA ALA A 15 15.51 -60.79 -25.14
C ALA A 15 15.19 -59.61 -26.07
N GLU A 16 14.60 -59.87 -27.23
CA GLU A 16 14.15 -58.82 -28.16
C GLU A 16 13.07 -57.93 -27.53
N GLN A 17 12.08 -58.53 -26.89
CA GLN A 17 11.04 -57.79 -26.18
C GLN A 17 11.63 -56.94 -25.04
N SER A 18 12.60 -57.48 -24.29
CA SER A 18 13.27 -56.75 -23.22
C SER A 18 14.06 -55.56 -23.76
N MET A 19 14.74 -55.72 -24.90
CA MET A 19 15.50 -54.64 -25.54
C MET A 19 14.57 -53.55 -26.08
N ASP A 20 13.44 -53.91 -26.68
CA ASP A 20 12.40 -52.95 -27.10
C ASP A 20 11.88 -52.13 -25.91
N ILE A 21 11.57 -52.78 -24.79
CA ILE A 21 11.13 -52.09 -23.57
C ILE A 21 12.18 -51.07 -23.10
N VAL A 22 13.47 -51.44 -23.07
CA VAL A 22 14.55 -50.53 -22.65
C VAL A 22 14.68 -49.33 -23.60
N GLN A 23 14.58 -49.57 -24.91
CA GLN A 23 14.64 -48.52 -25.93
C GLN A 23 13.46 -47.55 -25.77
N ARG A 24 12.25 -48.09 -25.66
CA ARG A 24 11.03 -47.29 -25.51
C ARG A 24 11.00 -46.52 -24.20
N PHE A 25 11.44 -47.13 -23.09
CA PHE A 25 11.48 -46.47 -21.79
C PHE A 25 12.37 -45.22 -21.80
N SER A 26 13.48 -45.26 -22.53
CA SER A 26 14.45 -44.16 -22.61
C SER A 26 14.11 -43.13 -23.69
N ASN A 27 13.60 -43.58 -24.84
CA ASN A 27 13.58 -42.76 -26.04
C ASN A 27 12.19 -42.30 -26.47
N ASP A 28 11.12 -43.01 -26.09
CA ASP A 28 9.76 -42.66 -26.52
C ASP A 28 9.41 -41.22 -26.14
N PRO A 29 8.66 -40.49 -26.98
CA PRO A 29 8.17 -39.16 -26.64
C PRO A 29 7.12 -39.22 -25.52
N ILE A 30 6.88 -38.07 -24.89
CA ILE A 30 5.88 -37.91 -23.82
C ILE A 30 4.46 -38.35 -24.24
N GLY A 31 4.09 -38.11 -25.49
CA GLY A 31 2.78 -38.49 -26.05
C GLY A 31 2.70 -39.92 -26.57
N ALA A 32 3.75 -40.73 -26.41
CA ALA A 32 3.68 -42.15 -26.78
C ALA A 32 2.67 -42.87 -25.88
N GLY A 33 2.03 -43.91 -26.38
CA GLY A 33 1.24 -44.80 -25.52
C GLY A 33 2.14 -45.53 -24.51
N ASN A 34 1.54 -46.03 -23.43
CA ASN A 34 2.26 -46.83 -22.42
C ASN A 34 2.95 -48.05 -23.07
N ILE A 35 4.12 -48.38 -22.54
CA ILE A 35 4.89 -49.56 -22.93
C ILE A 35 4.20 -50.79 -22.33
N GLN A 36 3.81 -51.73 -23.17
CA GLN A 36 3.13 -52.94 -22.71
C GLN A 36 4.15 -53.95 -22.19
N THR A 37 3.99 -54.41 -20.95
CA THR A 37 4.83 -55.45 -20.34
C THR A 37 3.97 -56.61 -19.85
N ALA A 38 4.59 -57.75 -19.53
CA ALA A 38 3.88 -58.91 -18.97
C ALA A 38 3.16 -58.61 -17.65
N THR A 39 3.65 -57.63 -16.88
CA THR A 39 3.04 -57.18 -15.61
C THR A 39 2.03 -56.05 -15.79
N GLY A 40 1.83 -55.59 -17.02
CA GLY A 40 0.93 -54.48 -17.36
C GLY A 40 1.65 -53.29 -18.00
N PRO A 41 0.91 -52.23 -18.33
CA PRO A 41 1.47 -51.06 -18.99
C PRO A 41 2.35 -50.25 -18.05
N ILE A 42 3.50 -49.77 -18.53
CA ILE A 42 4.36 -48.82 -17.81
C ILE A 42 4.54 -47.54 -18.63
N LYS A 43 4.81 -46.42 -17.95
CA LYS A 43 5.14 -45.13 -18.57
C LYS A 43 6.63 -45.08 -18.94
N ASN A 44 6.96 -44.35 -20.01
CA ASN A 44 8.37 -44.02 -20.31
C ASN A 44 8.91 -42.91 -19.39
N LEU A 45 10.22 -42.69 -19.39
CA LEU A 45 10.86 -41.71 -18.51
C LEU A 45 10.31 -40.29 -18.70
N LYS A 46 10.00 -39.89 -19.94
CA LYS A 46 9.50 -38.54 -20.23
C LYS A 46 8.08 -38.35 -19.69
N GLN A 47 7.24 -39.37 -19.78
CA GLN A 47 5.91 -39.38 -19.17
C GLN A 47 5.98 -39.28 -17.65
N VAL A 48 6.80 -40.10 -17.01
CA VAL A 48 7.00 -40.03 -15.54
C VAL A 48 7.51 -38.65 -15.13
N SER A 49 8.47 -38.08 -15.85
CA SER A 49 8.99 -36.74 -15.57
C SER A 49 7.93 -35.65 -15.70
N ALA A 50 6.98 -35.82 -16.62
CA ALA A 50 5.89 -34.87 -16.82
C ALA A 50 4.82 -34.98 -15.73
N ASP A 51 4.50 -36.20 -15.28
CA ASP A 51 3.61 -36.40 -14.14
C ASP A 51 4.22 -35.75 -12.88
N ILE A 52 5.51 -36.02 -12.60
CA ILE A 52 6.21 -35.42 -11.44
C ILE A 52 6.16 -33.89 -11.51
N LYS A 53 6.37 -33.31 -12.70
CA LYS A 53 6.30 -31.86 -12.87
C LYS A 53 4.88 -31.34 -12.61
N SER A 54 3.87 -31.98 -13.19
CA SER A 54 2.46 -31.59 -13.02
C SER A 54 2.01 -31.70 -11.56
N ASP A 55 2.35 -32.80 -10.88
CA ASP A 55 2.03 -33.02 -9.48
C ASP A 55 2.76 -32.01 -8.59
N GLY A 56 4.03 -31.72 -8.89
CA GLY A 56 4.82 -30.69 -8.21
C GLY A 56 4.23 -29.29 -8.35
N GLU A 57 3.81 -28.91 -9.55
CA GLU A 57 3.12 -27.63 -9.81
C GLU A 57 1.83 -27.53 -8.99
N ALA A 58 1.00 -28.59 -8.98
CA ALA A 58 -0.24 -28.61 -8.20
C ALA A 58 -0.01 -28.46 -6.69
N VAL A 59 1.02 -29.13 -6.13
CA VAL A 59 1.36 -29.01 -4.71
C VAL A 59 1.86 -27.61 -4.37
N ILE A 60 2.69 -27.01 -5.24
CA ILE A 60 3.19 -25.64 -5.04
C ILE A 60 2.05 -24.64 -5.07
N ASP A 61 1.11 -24.75 -6.01
CA ASP A 61 -0.02 -23.83 -6.13
C ASP A 61 -0.91 -23.83 -4.87
N VAL A 62 -1.16 -25.01 -4.30
CA VAL A 62 -1.88 -25.14 -3.02
C VAL A 62 -1.11 -24.45 -1.89
N ALA A 63 0.19 -24.75 -1.76
CA ALA A 63 1.02 -24.18 -0.69
C ALA A 63 1.13 -22.65 -0.78
N VAL A 64 1.25 -22.10 -1.99
CA VAL A 64 1.29 -20.65 -2.23
C VAL A 64 -0.05 -20.00 -1.85
N THR A 65 -1.17 -20.65 -2.19
CA THR A 65 -2.51 -20.15 -1.85
C THR A 65 -2.70 -20.11 -0.33
N GLU A 66 -2.35 -21.19 0.38
CA GLU A 66 -2.42 -21.25 1.85
C GLU A 66 -1.53 -20.21 2.52
N LEU A 67 -0.33 -19.97 1.99
CA LEU A 67 0.56 -18.92 2.48
C LEU A 67 -0.07 -17.53 2.30
N ILE A 68 -0.63 -17.24 1.13
CA ILE A 68 -1.30 -15.95 0.86
C ILE A 68 -2.47 -15.74 1.83
N ASP A 69 -3.27 -16.76 2.09
CA ASP A 69 -4.42 -16.65 3.00
C ASP A 69 -3.99 -16.50 4.46
N THR A 70 -2.89 -17.14 4.85
CA THR A 70 -2.26 -16.93 6.16
C THR A 70 -1.81 -15.47 6.30
N LEU A 71 -1.12 -14.92 5.29
CA LEU A 71 -0.64 -13.53 5.33
C LEU A 71 -1.78 -12.50 5.37
N LYS A 72 -2.93 -12.80 4.75
CA LYS A 72 -4.13 -11.94 4.82
C LYS A 72 -4.80 -11.97 6.19
N THR A 73 -4.78 -13.12 6.86
CA THR A 73 -5.45 -13.32 8.15
C THR A 73 -4.52 -13.05 9.35
N ASP A 74 -3.21 -12.94 9.10
CA ASP A 74 -2.25 -12.54 10.12
C ASP A 74 -2.60 -11.16 10.67
N THR A 75 -3.00 -11.18 11.94
CA THR A 75 -3.46 -10.02 12.68
C THR A 75 -2.36 -8.97 12.85
N THR A 76 -1.08 -9.37 12.82
CA THR A 76 0.05 -8.45 12.93
C THR A 76 0.22 -7.60 11.67
N ILE A 77 0.07 -8.20 10.49
CA ILE A 77 0.15 -7.50 9.20
C ILE A 77 -1.07 -6.59 9.02
N SER A 78 -2.26 -7.09 9.34
CA SER A 78 -3.48 -6.29 9.31
C SER A 78 -3.40 -5.09 10.27
N ALA A 79 -2.89 -5.30 11.49
CA ALA A 79 -2.67 -4.21 12.45
C ALA A 79 -1.62 -3.19 11.97
N LEU A 80 -0.57 -3.64 11.27
CA LEU A 80 0.44 -2.75 10.68
C LEU A 80 -0.16 -1.84 9.60
N VAL A 81 -0.99 -2.39 8.71
CA VAL A 81 -1.66 -1.63 7.65
C VAL A 81 -2.60 -0.58 8.24
N VAL A 82 -3.42 -0.97 9.22
CA VAL A 82 -4.32 -0.04 9.92
C VAL A 82 -3.52 1.04 10.63
N GLY A 83 -2.49 0.66 11.39
CA GLY A 83 -1.64 1.61 12.12
C GLY A 83 -0.94 2.62 11.20
N LEU A 84 -0.53 2.22 9.99
CA LEU A 84 0.07 3.14 9.02
C LEU A 84 -0.96 4.14 8.47
N SER A 85 -2.18 3.69 8.17
CA SER A 85 -3.26 4.56 7.73
C SER A 85 -3.61 5.60 8.80
N ASP A 86 -3.72 5.16 10.06
CA ASP A 86 -4.01 6.06 11.19
C ASP A 86 -2.88 7.06 11.42
N ALA A 87 -1.61 6.62 11.31
CA ALA A 87 -0.45 7.49 11.43
C ALA A 87 -0.42 8.56 10.33
N GLN A 88 -0.75 8.19 9.08
CA GLN A 88 -0.84 9.14 7.97
C GLN A 88 -1.95 10.18 8.21
N ALA A 89 -3.13 9.74 8.64
CA ALA A 89 -4.24 10.63 8.96
C ALA A 89 -3.88 11.61 10.08
N LEU A 90 -3.22 11.12 11.14
CA LEU A 90 -2.76 11.94 12.25
C LEU A 90 -1.67 12.95 11.83
N ALA A 91 -0.75 12.53 10.96
CA ALA A 91 0.29 13.40 10.42
C ALA A 91 -0.32 14.55 9.60
N GLY A 92 -1.30 14.26 8.73
CA GLY A 92 -2.03 15.27 7.97
C GLY A 92 -2.73 16.30 8.87
N GLN A 93 -3.52 15.82 9.84
CA GLN A 93 -4.18 16.71 10.80
C GLN A 93 -3.20 17.55 11.63
N SER A 94 -2.02 17.01 11.92
CA SER A 94 -0.99 17.74 12.68
C SER A 94 -0.32 18.81 11.83
N ALA A 95 -0.10 18.54 10.54
CA ALA A 95 0.39 19.53 9.60
C ALA A 95 -0.61 20.69 9.43
N ASP A 96 -1.89 20.38 9.21
CA ASP A 96 -2.95 21.39 9.07
C ASP A 96 -3.06 22.28 10.32
N ARG A 97 -2.97 21.67 11.51
CA ARG A 97 -2.98 22.42 12.78
C ARG A 97 -1.74 23.30 12.94
N ALA A 98 -0.57 22.82 12.54
CA ALA A 98 0.67 23.58 12.63
C ALA A 98 0.67 24.78 11.67
N GLU A 99 0.18 24.61 10.44
CA GLU A 99 0.01 25.68 9.47
C GLU A 99 -0.95 26.74 10.01
N LEU A 100 -2.12 26.32 10.49
CA LEU A 100 -3.09 27.22 11.10
C LEU A 100 -2.47 27.99 12.26
N ALA A 101 -1.80 27.31 13.20
CA ALA A 101 -1.16 27.96 14.35
C ALA A 101 -0.10 28.99 13.93
N ALA A 102 0.67 28.72 12.87
CA ALA A 102 1.66 29.66 12.34
C ALA A 102 1.00 30.89 11.69
N GLU A 103 -0.09 30.71 10.95
CA GLU A 103 -0.88 31.81 10.39
C GLU A 103 -1.45 32.69 11.51
N TYR A 104 -2.01 32.07 12.55
CA TYR A 104 -2.55 32.76 13.72
C TYR A 104 -1.49 33.57 14.46
N ALA A 105 -0.33 32.98 14.76
CA ALA A 105 0.76 33.68 15.43
C ALA A 105 1.26 34.87 14.62
N THR A 106 1.35 34.71 13.29
CA THR A 106 1.78 35.79 12.38
C THR A 106 0.75 36.92 12.34
N ALA A 107 -0.55 36.60 12.26
CA ALA A 107 -1.62 37.61 12.22
C ALA A 107 -1.72 38.39 13.54
N MET A 108 -1.61 37.71 14.68
CA MET A 108 -1.66 38.33 16.01
C MET A 108 -0.41 39.15 16.35
N GLY A 109 0.75 38.80 15.78
CA GLY A 109 1.97 39.62 15.90
C GLY A 109 1.95 40.91 15.07
N LYS A 110 1.02 41.03 14.11
CA LYS A 110 0.94 42.15 13.14
C LYS A 110 -0.41 42.86 13.22
N ILE A 111 -0.72 43.44 14.37
CA ILE A 111 -1.96 44.19 14.59
C ILE A 111 -1.70 45.68 14.36
N TYR A 112 -2.52 46.29 13.50
CA TYR A 112 -2.42 47.69 13.11
C TYR A 112 -3.70 48.46 13.42
N ALA A 113 -3.60 49.79 13.53
CA ALA A 113 -4.76 50.65 13.80
C ALA A 113 -5.72 50.77 12.61
N SER A 114 -5.25 50.49 11.39
CA SER A 114 -6.06 50.56 10.17
C SER A 114 -5.51 49.64 9.08
N THR A 115 -6.38 49.32 8.10
CA THR A 115 -5.98 48.56 6.91
C THR A 115 -4.92 49.30 6.09
N ALA A 116 -5.00 50.64 6.03
CA ALA A 116 -4.01 51.46 5.31
C ALA A 116 -2.59 51.30 5.88
N ILE A 117 -2.45 51.24 7.21
CA ILE A 117 -1.15 51.02 7.87
C ILE A 117 -0.69 49.57 7.66
N GLY A 118 -1.61 48.61 7.80
CA GLY A 118 -1.28 47.19 7.65
C GLY A 118 -0.84 46.81 6.24
N LEU A 119 -1.32 47.50 5.21
CA LEU A 119 -0.96 47.28 3.80
C LEU A 119 0.38 47.93 3.38
N LEU A 120 1.01 48.71 4.25
CA LEU A 120 2.31 49.31 3.93
C LEU A 120 3.34 48.19 3.63
N PRO A 121 4.17 48.33 2.59
CA PRO A 121 5.14 47.30 2.18
C PRO A 121 6.10 46.87 3.29
N GLU A 122 6.44 47.77 4.21
CA GLU A 122 7.30 47.52 5.37
C GLU A 122 6.63 46.70 6.49
N ASN A 123 5.29 46.59 6.46
CA ASN A 123 4.49 45.99 7.53
C ASN A 123 3.99 44.60 7.16
N THR A 124 3.42 44.46 5.97
CA THR A 124 2.82 43.20 5.50
C THR A 124 3.07 43.00 4.02
N LEU A 125 3.79 41.93 3.67
CA LEU A 125 4.02 41.57 2.27
C LEU A 125 2.78 40.91 1.66
N SER A 126 2.69 40.91 0.33
CA SER A 126 1.63 40.16 -0.37
C SER A 126 1.68 38.68 0.02
N GLY A 127 0.51 38.08 0.25
CA GLY A 127 0.35 36.72 0.74
C GLY A 127 0.42 36.59 2.27
N GLN A 128 0.67 37.67 3.02
CA GLN A 128 0.70 37.63 4.48
C GLN A 128 -0.60 38.14 5.11
N TYR A 129 -0.94 37.57 6.26
CA TYR A 129 -2.03 38.03 7.10
C TYR A 129 -1.62 39.17 8.03
N PHE A 130 -2.57 40.04 8.37
CA PHE A 130 -2.42 41.08 9.38
C PHE A 130 -3.75 41.36 10.09
N GLY A 131 -3.67 41.90 11.30
CA GLY A 131 -4.82 42.27 12.11
C GLY A 131 -5.11 43.77 12.05
N VAL A 132 -6.37 44.16 12.13
CA VAL A 132 -6.80 45.55 12.33
C VAL A 132 -7.82 45.63 13.45
N ILE A 133 -7.66 46.57 14.38
CA ILE A 133 -8.62 46.78 15.46
C ILE A 133 -9.98 47.17 14.87
N SER A 134 -11.04 46.48 15.29
CA SER A 134 -12.39 46.73 14.80
C SER A 134 -12.88 48.11 15.26
N PRO A 135 -13.35 48.97 14.34
CA PRO A 135 -13.88 50.28 14.70
C PRO A 135 -15.24 50.18 15.41
N ALA A 136 -15.94 49.05 15.27
CA ALA A 136 -17.24 48.81 15.90
C ALA A 136 -17.11 48.19 17.31
N ALA A 137 -15.98 47.55 17.61
CA ALA A 137 -15.69 46.92 18.89
C ALA A 137 -14.17 46.94 19.11
N THR A 138 -13.70 47.82 20.00
CA THR A 138 -12.26 48.00 20.26
C THR A 138 -11.56 46.75 20.79
N ASP A 139 -12.35 45.81 21.29
CA ASP A 139 -11.87 44.58 21.88
C ASP A 139 -11.70 43.48 20.83
N ASP A 140 -12.08 43.72 19.56
CA ASP A 140 -11.99 42.75 18.48
C ASP A 140 -10.91 43.13 17.45
N VAL A 141 -10.17 42.14 16.98
CA VAL A 141 -9.21 42.25 15.88
C VAL A 141 -9.78 41.56 14.66
N ILE A 142 -9.77 42.26 13.54
CA ILE A 142 -10.19 41.80 12.22
C ILE A 142 -8.98 41.27 11.47
N VAL A 143 -9.07 40.05 10.91
CA VAL A 143 -7.97 39.50 10.11
C VAL A 143 -8.18 39.75 8.63
N TYR A 144 -7.16 40.35 8.01
CA TYR A 144 -7.06 40.59 6.58
C TYR A 144 -5.90 39.79 5.96
N LEU A 145 -6.06 39.37 4.71
CA LEU A 145 -4.98 38.89 3.84
C LEU A 145 -4.55 40.03 2.93
N ASN A 146 -3.26 40.36 2.89
CA ASN A 146 -2.72 41.27 1.87
C ASN A 146 -2.63 40.52 0.53
N ASN A 147 -3.55 40.79 -0.39
CA ASN A 147 -3.50 40.28 -1.76
C ASN A 147 -3.03 41.37 -2.72
N ALA A 148 -1.72 41.39 -3.00
CA ALA A 148 -1.09 42.36 -3.91
C ALA A 148 -1.41 43.84 -3.60
N GLY A 149 -1.44 44.20 -2.32
CA GLY A 149 -1.73 45.56 -1.84
C GLY A 149 -3.21 45.83 -1.53
N VAL A 150 -4.07 44.81 -1.62
CA VAL A 150 -5.49 44.90 -1.26
C VAL A 150 -5.76 44.09 -0.01
N ALA A 151 -6.42 44.70 0.99
CA ALA A 151 -6.84 43.99 2.19
C ALA A 151 -8.10 43.15 1.88
N LEU A 152 -7.95 41.84 1.83
CA LEU A 152 -9.08 40.91 1.74
C LEU A 152 -9.52 40.51 3.15
N ASP A 153 -10.76 40.84 3.49
CA ASP A 153 -11.37 40.43 4.75
C ASP A 153 -11.54 38.90 4.74
N THR A 154 -10.94 38.24 5.72
CA THR A 154 -11.02 36.78 5.82
C THR A 154 -12.31 36.31 6.48
N GLY A 155 -13.14 37.24 6.97
CA GLY A 155 -14.30 36.95 7.82
C GLY A 155 -13.95 36.58 9.26
N LYS A 156 -12.66 36.37 9.58
CA LYS A 156 -12.20 36.01 10.92
C LYS A 156 -12.08 37.25 11.81
N ARG A 157 -12.60 37.15 13.04
CA ARG A 157 -12.52 38.15 14.11
C ARG A 157 -12.02 37.49 15.37
N TYR A 158 -11.16 38.16 16.13
CA TYR A 158 -10.66 37.66 17.41
C TYR A 158 -10.92 38.67 18.51
N SER A 159 -11.67 38.26 19.53
CA SER A 159 -11.83 39.08 20.72
C SER A 159 -10.59 38.96 21.62
N SER A 160 -10.00 40.10 21.97
CA SER A 160 -8.87 40.23 22.89
C SER A 160 -9.12 39.57 24.25
N GLY A 161 -10.38 39.51 24.70
CA GLY A 161 -10.79 38.80 25.92
C GLY A 161 -10.82 37.27 25.82
N GLU A 162 -10.96 36.71 24.61
CA GLU A 162 -10.96 35.25 24.38
C GLU A 162 -9.55 34.72 24.07
N VAL A 163 -8.76 35.50 23.33
CA VAL A 163 -7.34 35.18 23.05
C VAL A 163 -6.53 35.07 24.35
N ALA A 164 -6.72 36.00 25.30
CA ALA A 164 -6.05 35.95 26.60
C ALA A 164 -6.40 34.67 27.39
N LYS A 165 -7.68 34.27 27.40
CA LYS A 165 -8.16 33.07 28.11
C LYS A 165 -7.68 31.76 27.46
N GLN A 166 -7.50 31.72 26.15
CA GLN A 166 -7.00 30.53 25.45
C GLN A 166 -5.47 30.36 25.56
N LEU A 167 -4.72 31.47 25.62
CA LEU A 167 -3.28 31.45 25.91
C LEU A 167 -2.99 30.94 27.34
N GLU A 168 -3.80 31.34 28.32
CA GLU A 168 -3.66 30.87 29.71
C GLU A 168 -4.09 29.41 29.92
N SER A 169 -5.02 28.90 29.10
CA SER A 169 -5.53 27.52 29.24
C SER A 169 -4.82 26.48 28.37
N GLY A 170 -3.93 26.89 27.45
CA GLY A 170 -3.22 25.98 26.54
C GLY A 170 -4.15 25.22 25.57
N GLN A 171 -5.41 25.64 25.45
CA GLN A 171 -6.43 25.03 24.61
C GLN A 171 -6.77 25.97 23.44
N PHE A 172 -6.16 25.74 22.28
CA PHE A 172 -6.55 26.36 21.00
C PHE A 172 -7.83 25.72 20.42
N ILE A 173 -8.84 25.47 21.26
CA ILE A 173 -10.09 24.89 20.80
C ILE A 173 -10.90 25.97 20.09
N LYS A 174 -11.07 25.78 18.78
CA LYS A 174 -12.06 26.37 17.87
C LYS A 174 -12.61 27.72 18.35
N LEU A 175 -11.96 28.80 17.91
CA LEU A 175 -12.66 30.06 17.69
C LEU A 175 -13.88 29.75 16.82
N GLY A 176 -15.07 29.96 17.37
CA GLY A 176 -16.34 29.47 16.84
C GLY A 176 -16.50 29.74 15.35
N MET A 177 -16.33 28.69 14.54
CA MET A 177 -16.82 28.62 13.17
C MET A 177 -17.98 27.62 13.19
N VAL A 178 -19.20 28.15 13.25
CA VAL A 178 -20.40 27.50 12.69
C VAL A 178 -20.57 28.06 11.29
#